data_AF-D0LBC6-F1
#
_entry.id   AF-D0LBC6-F1
#
_cell.length_a   1.000
_cell.length_b   1.000
_cell.length_c   1.000
_cell.angle_alpha   90.00
_cell.angle_beta   90.00
_cell.angle_gamma   90.00
#
_symmetry.space_group_name_H-M   'P 1'
#
loop_
_entity.id
_entity.type
_entity.pdbx_description
1 polymer ?
#
loop_
_entity_poly.entity_id
_entity_poly.type
_entity_poly.pdbx_seq_one_letter_code
_entity_poly.pdbx_strand_id
1 'polypeptide(L)'
;MRRAVMAGRVPGKRGDRTRMRTAWVTMVAVIAAMTALVFTGGVPVGAEPTTTPPTAPPPAPAPAAQPGKVVNTYWYTDRRVALWVYSPSMNTNIQVQILLARDWYAKPRDKFPQLTMLDGLRAQDDQSGWIINTKAVDFYKDKNVNVILPIGGESSFYTDWKEPDKGKNYKWETFLMRELPPILEGEWRSTDVRGIEGLSMGGSAAMMLAARNPGFYKFAASFSGILQLTSYGMPQAIQFALRDGGGYDSMKMFGQPSDPAWKEHDPYLLADKLQGTSLYISSGNGLIGPHDKPSDIPMLATNYSGVGLEMLSRVTSQQFAIQLNRKGIPGQAVYRPSGTHTWPYWEFEMIQAWPQAAGALGLAGDRVACRVAGPFRKVYDRNKTLLGGCLTSDYAVPGGRAQDFFGGRIFSGPKGPKIVTGAIGGAYAGTGGPGGRLGKPTSDEMATRDGKGRVNTFERGRITWTAKDGSKVTR
;
A
#
# COMPACT_ATOMS: atom_id res chain seq x y z
N MET A 1 52.90 -13.21 42.89
CA MET A 1 51.54 -13.53 43.39
C MET A 1 50.54 -13.02 42.34
N ARG A 2 50.07 -13.85 41.40
CA ARG A 2 48.83 -14.68 41.43
C ARG A 2 47.51 -13.88 41.53
N ARG A 3 46.73 -13.85 40.43
CA ARG A 3 45.32 -14.29 40.24
C ARG A 3 44.76 -13.64 38.97
N ALA A 4 44.51 -14.37 37.88
CA ALA A 4 43.39 -15.28 37.58
C ALA A 4 42.12 -14.55 37.11
N VAL A 5 41.78 -14.69 35.83
CA VAL A 5 40.39 -14.63 35.34
C VAL A 5 40.20 -15.79 34.36
N MET A 6 39.19 -16.60 34.66
CA MET A 6 38.85 -17.87 34.03
C MET A 6 38.14 -17.69 32.68
N ALA A 7 38.40 -18.66 31.81
CA ALA A 7 37.69 -18.92 30.56
C ALA A 7 36.29 -19.49 30.82
N GLY A 8 35.31 -19.07 30.01
CA GLY A 8 34.03 -19.73 29.81
C GLY A 8 33.86 -20.11 28.35
N ARG A 9 34.06 -21.38 28.02
CA ARG A 9 33.85 -22.00 26.70
C ARG A 9 32.43 -22.58 26.67
N VAL A 10 31.62 -22.24 25.67
CA VAL A 10 30.38 -22.97 25.32
C VAL A 10 30.61 -23.68 23.97
N PRO A 11 30.21 -24.96 23.78
CA PRO A 11 30.67 -25.78 22.67
C PRO A 11 29.89 -25.51 21.39
N GLY A 12 30.60 -25.32 20.27
CA GLY A 12 30.02 -25.27 18.94
C GLY A 12 29.57 -26.65 18.47
N LYS A 13 28.27 -26.82 18.20
CA LYS A 13 27.75 -27.97 17.44
C LYS A 13 28.18 -27.85 15.97
N ARG A 14 29.25 -28.57 15.61
CA ARG A 14 29.54 -28.94 14.20
C ARG A 14 28.53 -30.00 13.79
N GLY A 15 27.55 -29.63 12.98
CA GLY A 15 26.64 -30.61 12.39
C GLY A 15 25.42 -29.97 11.75
N ASP A 16 25.60 -29.14 10.71
CA ASP A 16 24.47 -28.83 9.81
C ASP A 16 24.82 -28.26 8.43
N ARG A 17 26.10 -28.18 8.05
CA ARG A 17 26.49 -27.64 6.73
C ARG A 17 26.27 -28.62 5.57
N THR A 18 26.16 -29.91 5.85
CA THR A 18 26.02 -30.95 4.83
C THR A 18 24.56 -31.17 4.42
N ARG A 19 23.60 -31.10 5.36
CA ARG A 19 22.15 -31.21 5.05
C ARG A 19 21.64 -30.01 4.23
N MET A 20 22.18 -28.83 4.50
CA MET A 20 21.90 -27.62 3.71
C MET A 20 22.50 -27.67 2.30
N ARG A 21 23.50 -28.50 2.00
CA ARG A 21 24.00 -28.64 0.62
C ARG A 21 23.16 -29.63 -0.18
N THR A 22 22.69 -30.71 0.43
CA THR A 22 21.89 -31.74 -0.27
C THR A 22 20.49 -31.24 -0.63
N ALA A 23 19.87 -30.40 0.21
CA ALA A 23 18.57 -29.77 -0.10
C ALA A 23 18.63 -28.76 -1.26
N TRP A 24 19.81 -28.22 -1.57
CA TRP A 24 20.02 -27.24 -2.64
C TRP A 24 20.37 -27.88 -3.98
N VAL A 25 21.03 -29.04 -3.98
CA VAL A 25 21.29 -29.80 -5.24
C VAL A 25 19.98 -30.36 -5.82
N THR A 26 19.00 -30.71 -4.98
CA THR A 26 17.65 -31.08 -5.43
C THR A 26 16.83 -29.88 -5.95
N MET A 27 17.05 -28.67 -5.42
CA MET A 27 16.39 -27.44 -5.87
C MET A 27 16.80 -27.04 -7.30
N VAL A 28 18.09 -27.15 -7.64
CA VAL A 28 18.58 -26.85 -9.00
C VAL A 28 18.12 -27.91 -10.02
N ALA A 29 18.02 -29.18 -9.60
CA ALA A 29 17.56 -30.26 -10.47
C ALA A 29 16.07 -30.16 -10.83
N VAL A 30 15.21 -29.70 -9.91
CA VAL A 30 13.77 -29.53 -10.17
C VAL A 30 13.49 -28.29 -11.03
N ILE A 31 14.25 -27.21 -10.87
CA ILE A 31 14.11 -25.99 -11.68
C ILE A 31 14.64 -26.21 -13.11
N ALA A 32 15.74 -26.96 -13.28
CA ALA A 32 16.26 -27.28 -14.61
C ALA A 32 15.37 -28.27 -15.39
N ALA A 33 14.67 -29.18 -14.70
CA ALA A 33 13.79 -30.17 -15.34
C ALA A 33 12.48 -29.59 -15.89
N MET A 34 12.00 -28.45 -15.39
CA MET A 34 10.76 -27.82 -15.88
C MET A 34 10.95 -26.95 -17.13
N THR A 35 12.20 -26.65 -17.50
CA THR A 35 12.53 -25.92 -18.74
C THR A 35 12.70 -26.80 -19.97
N ALA A 36 12.65 -28.13 -19.84
CA ALA A 36 12.89 -29.06 -20.93
C ALA A 36 11.82 -30.16 -21.00
N LEU A 37 10.56 -29.80 -21.23
CA LEU A 37 9.57 -30.71 -21.84
C LEU A 37 8.36 -29.93 -22.37
N VAL A 38 8.56 -29.10 -23.38
CA VAL A 38 7.47 -28.67 -24.28
C VAL A 38 8.00 -28.76 -25.70
N PHE A 39 8.14 -29.97 -26.24
CA PHE A 39 8.01 -30.25 -27.67
C PHE A 39 7.85 -31.77 -27.88
N THR A 40 6.91 -32.10 -28.77
CA THR A 40 6.55 -33.43 -29.34
C THR A 40 5.52 -34.29 -28.58
N GLY A 41 4.46 -34.65 -29.31
CA GLY A 41 3.53 -35.73 -28.98
C GLY A 41 2.05 -35.33 -28.99
N GLY A 42 1.47 -35.12 -30.17
CA GLY A 42 0.01 -35.16 -30.33
C GLY A 42 -0.48 -36.59 -30.24
N VAL A 43 -1.46 -36.84 -29.37
CA VAL A 43 -2.22 -38.11 -29.32
C VAL A 43 -3.69 -37.75 -29.47
N PRO A 44 -4.44 -38.36 -30.40
CA PRO A 44 -5.86 -38.10 -30.53
C PRO A 44 -6.61 -38.83 -29.41
N VAL A 45 -7.41 -38.09 -28.63
CA VAL A 45 -8.35 -38.67 -27.67
C VAL A 45 -9.70 -38.85 -28.37
N GLY A 46 -10.16 -40.09 -28.45
CA GLY A 46 -11.49 -40.44 -28.98
C GLY A 46 -12.60 -39.87 -28.12
N ALA A 47 -13.66 -39.39 -28.77
CA ALA A 47 -14.84 -38.83 -28.12
C ALA A 47 -15.75 -39.95 -27.59
N GLU A 48 -16.07 -39.92 -26.30
CA GLU A 48 -17.24 -40.60 -25.73
C GLU A 48 -18.34 -39.57 -25.42
N PRO A 49 -19.62 -39.96 -25.55
CA PRO A 49 -20.75 -39.04 -25.45
C PRO A 49 -21.02 -38.64 -24.00
N THR A 50 -20.97 -37.33 -23.72
CA THR A 50 -21.30 -36.75 -22.43
C THR A 50 -22.81 -36.61 -22.24
N THR A 51 -23.35 -37.29 -21.23
CA THR A 51 -24.67 -36.99 -20.67
C THR A 51 -24.53 -35.82 -19.69
N THR A 52 -25.30 -34.75 -19.91
CA THR A 52 -25.26 -33.51 -19.11
C THR A 52 -25.96 -33.71 -17.77
N PRO A 53 -25.30 -33.52 -16.61
CA PRO A 53 -25.99 -33.46 -15.32
C PRO A 53 -26.75 -32.12 -15.18
N PRO A 54 -27.89 -32.10 -14.48
CA PRO A 54 -28.69 -30.89 -14.32
C PRO A 54 -27.94 -29.81 -13.54
N THR A 55 -28.02 -28.58 -14.05
CA THR A 55 -27.38 -27.38 -13.52
C THR A 55 -27.95 -27.04 -12.14
N ALA A 56 -27.10 -26.96 -11.12
CA ALA A 56 -27.50 -26.48 -9.81
C ALA A 56 -27.92 -25.00 -9.88
N PRO A 57 -28.95 -24.56 -9.12
CA PRO A 57 -29.36 -23.17 -9.11
C PRO A 57 -28.22 -22.26 -8.58
N PRO A 58 -28.12 -21.02 -9.09
CA PRO A 58 -27.10 -20.09 -8.64
C PRO A 58 -27.24 -19.80 -7.13
N PRO A 59 -26.12 -19.64 -6.39
CA PRO A 59 -26.16 -19.35 -4.97
C PRO A 59 -26.86 -18.02 -4.71
N ALA A 60 -27.64 -17.97 -3.63
CA ALA A 60 -28.35 -16.77 -3.19
C ALA A 60 -27.37 -15.59 -2.98
N PRO A 61 -27.77 -14.34 -3.30
CA PRO A 61 -26.94 -13.17 -3.07
C PRO A 61 -26.56 -13.06 -1.59
N ALA A 62 -25.25 -12.85 -1.34
CA ALA A 62 -24.75 -12.66 0.01
C ALA A 62 -25.49 -11.49 0.70
N PRO A 63 -25.78 -11.58 2.01
CA PRO A 63 -26.36 -10.46 2.76
C PRO A 63 -25.56 -9.18 2.54
N ALA A 64 -26.25 -8.03 2.45
CA ALA A 64 -25.57 -6.75 2.34
C ALA A 64 -24.62 -6.58 3.54
N ALA A 65 -23.32 -6.46 3.25
CA ALA A 65 -22.33 -6.24 4.30
C ALA A 65 -22.65 -4.93 5.02
N GLN A 66 -22.68 -4.96 6.35
CA GLN A 66 -22.86 -3.73 7.12
C GLN A 66 -21.64 -2.83 6.91
N PRO A 67 -21.82 -1.51 6.72
CA PRO A 67 -20.69 -0.60 6.57
C PRO A 67 -19.81 -0.64 7.82
N GLY A 68 -18.51 -0.47 7.64
CA GLY A 68 -17.60 -0.33 8.78
C GLY A 68 -17.89 0.96 9.55
N LYS A 69 -17.29 1.09 10.74
CA LYS A 69 -17.42 2.31 11.56
C LYS A 69 -16.07 2.80 12.04
N VAL A 70 -15.79 4.09 11.91
CA VAL A 70 -14.60 4.70 12.51
C VAL A 70 -14.75 4.73 14.04
N VAL A 71 -13.87 4.02 14.73
CA VAL A 71 -13.83 3.97 16.21
C VAL A 71 -12.77 4.87 16.82
N ASN A 72 -11.71 5.17 16.06
CA ASN A 72 -10.65 6.07 16.49
C ASN A 72 -10.03 6.80 15.30
N THR A 73 -9.52 8.00 15.55
CA THR A 73 -8.80 8.81 14.55
C THR A 73 -7.57 9.42 15.19
N TYR A 74 -6.42 9.24 14.56
CA TYR A 74 -5.15 9.82 15.01
C TYR A 74 -4.46 10.57 13.87
N TRP A 75 -4.04 11.80 14.14
CA TRP A 75 -3.39 12.66 13.16
C TRP A 75 -1.88 12.68 13.38
N TYR A 76 -1.11 12.06 12.47
CA TYR A 76 0.36 12.12 12.50
C TYR A 76 0.87 13.48 12.04
N THR A 77 0.23 14.04 11.02
CA THR A 77 0.44 15.41 10.54
C THR A 77 -0.91 15.99 10.14
N ASP A 78 -0.95 17.21 9.64
CA ASP A 78 -2.17 17.77 9.05
C ASP A 78 -2.58 17.06 7.74
N ARG A 79 -1.74 16.22 7.14
CA ARG A 79 -2.04 15.51 5.88
C ARG A 79 -1.90 14.00 5.94
N ARG A 80 -1.52 13.46 7.10
CA ARG A 80 -1.46 12.02 7.34
C ARG A 80 -2.28 11.69 8.58
N VAL A 81 -3.33 10.91 8.37
CA VAL A 81 -4.29 10.52 9.40
C VAL A 81 -4.45 9.00 9.40
N ALA A 82 -4.57 8.40 10.58
CA ALA A 82 -4.94 7.00 10.76
C ALA A 82 -6.35 6.90 11.31
N LEU A 83 -7.14 6.02 10.69
CA LEU A 83 -8.46 5.62 11.13
C LEU A 83 -8.36 4.20 11.66
N TRP A 84 -9.03 3.91 12.77
CA TRP A 84 -9.37 2.54 13.13
C TRP A 84 -10.80 2.33 12.73
N VAL A 85 -11.01 1.45 11.76
CA VAL A 85 -12.32 1.10 11.23
C VAL A 85 -12.70 -0.26 11.78
N TYR A 86 -13.77 -0.33 12.55
CA TYR A 86 -14.36 -1.63 12.92
C TYR A 86 -14.94 -2.28 11.67
N SER A 87 -14.43 -3.47 11.35
CA SER A 87 -14.90 -4.34 10.27
C SER A 87 -15.86 -5.38 10.83
N PRO A 88 -17.16 -5.34 10.47
CA PRO A 88 -18.10 -6.38 10.86
C PRO A 88 -17.72 -7.77 10.36
N SER A 89 -17.24 -7.88 9.11
CA SER A 89 -16.86 -9.17 8.51
C SER A 89 -15.63 -9.82 9.16
N MET A 90 -14.68 -9.03 9.66
CA MET A 90 -13.50 -9.54 10.37
C MET A 90 -13.63 -9.48 11.90
N ASN A 91 -14.69 -8.85 12.42
CA ASN A 91 -14.92 -8.59 13.85
C ASN A 91 -13.67 -8.00 14.55
N THR A 92 -13.02 -7.03 13.91
CA THR A 92 -11.83 -6.38 14.45
C THR A 92 -11.68 -4.95 13.95
N ASN A 93 -10.87 -4.16 14.65
CA ASN A 93 -10.52 -2.80 14.22
C ASN A 93 -9.31 -2.86 13.28
N ILE A 94 -9.50 -2.33 12.08
CA ILE A 94 -8.48 -2.27 11.04
C ILE A 94 -7.95 -0.85 10.96
N GLN A 95 -6.64 -0.69 11.08
CA GLN A 95 -6.04 0.62 10.85
C GLN A 95 -5.96 0.88 9.34
N VAL A 96 -6.43 2.05 8.93
CA VAL A 96 -6.30 2.58 7.57
C VAL A 96 -5.65 3.95 7.66
N GLN A 97 -4.49 4.11 7.04
CA GLN A 97 -3.83 5.42 6.95
C GLN A 97 -4.24 6.12 5.66
N ILE A 98 -4.44 7.42 5.74
CA ILE A 98 -4.82 8.26 4.60
C ILE A 98 -3.80 9.37 4.46
N LEU A 99 -3.24 9.51 3.25
CA LEU A 99 -2.53 10.72 2.83
C LEU A 99 -3.55 11.62 2.13
N LEU A 100 -3.86 12.76 2.73
CA LEU A 100 -4.90 13.66 2.25
C LEU A 100 -4.43 14.48 1.05
N ALA A 101 -5.33 14.62 0.09
CA ALA A 101 -5.13 15.41 -1.12
C ALA A 101 -4.57 16.82 -0.85
N ARG A 102 -3.70 17.31 -1.74
CA ARG A 102 -3.05 18.63 -1.66
C ARG A 102 -4.02 19.75 -1.28
N ASP A 103 -5.17 19.85 -1.95
CA ASP A 103 -6.08 20.97 -1.73
C ASP A 103 -7.11 20.72 -0.61
N TRP A 104 -6.95 19.68 0.23
CA TRP A 104 -7.86 19.32 1.32
C TRP A 104 -8.35 20.53 2.13
N TYR A 105 -7.43 21.38 2.60
CA TYR A 105 -7.80 22.54 3.41
C TYR A 105 -8.16 23.78 2.59
N ALA A 106 -7.52 23.97 1.44
CA ALA A 106 -7.78 25.11 0.56
C ALA A 106 -9.17 25.04 -0.09
N LYS A 107 -9.68 23.82 -0.31
CA LYS A 107 -10.99 23.53 -0.89
C LYS A 107 -11.78 22.61 0.06
N PRO A 108 -12.35 23.15 1.16
CA PRO A 108 -12.97 22.35 2.21
C PRO A 108 -14.29 21.67 1.79
N ARG A 109 -14.85 22.02 0.63
CA ARG A 109 -16.09 21.44 0.07
C ARG A 109 -15.84 20.43 -1.04
N ASP A 110 -14.63 20.40 -1.60
CA ASP A 110 -14.30 19.51 -2.70
C ASP A 110 -14.11 18.08 -2.17
N LYS A 111 -14.41 17.11 -3.05
CA LYS A 111 -14.07 15.70 -2.89
C LYS A 111 -12.93 15.33 -3.84
N PHE A 112 -12.15 14.31 -3.48
CA PHE A 112 -10.96 13.90 -4.21
C PHE A 112 -11.04 12.44 -4.66
N PRO A 113 -10.47 12.06 -5.83
CA PRO A 113 -10.30 10.65 -6.18
C PRO A 113 -9.43 9.95 -5.14
N GLN A 114 -9.57 8.63 -5.07
CA GLN A 114 -8.84 7.79 -4.12
C GLN A 114 -7.94 6.79 -4.83
N LEU A 115 -6.78 6.51 -4.24
CA LEU A 115 -5.82 5.51 -4.70
C LEU A 115 -5.45 4.60 -3.53
N THR A 116 -5.92 3.36 -3.57
CA THR A 116 -5.60 2.34 -2.57
C THR A 116 -4.23 1.74 -2.86
N MET A 117 -3.30 1.83 -1.91
CA MET A 117 -1.96 1.24 -1.99
C MET A 117 -1.85 0.03 -1.06
N LEU A 118 -1.73 -1.15 -1.65
CA LEU A 118 -1.64 -2.43 -0.96
C LEU A 118 -0.19 -2.83 -0.70
N ASP A 119 0.05 -3.38 0.50
CA ASP A 119 1.37 -3.80 0.96
C ASP A 119 1.71 -5.22 0.46
N GLY A 120 2.96 -5.64 0.70
CA GLY A 120 3.46 -6.95 0.33
C GLY A 120 3.11 -8.05 1.33
N LEU A 121 3.68 -9.23 1.08
CA LEU A 121 3.42 -10.45 1.84
C LEU A 121 3.69 -10.32 3.35
N ARG A 122 4.68 -9.51 3.74
CA ARG A 122 5.13 -9.28 5.12
C ARG A 122 4.63 -7.95 5.70
N ALA A 123 3.39 -7.57 5.36
CA ALA A 123 2.76 -6.35 5.86
C ALA A 123 2.77 -6.30 7.40
N GLN A 124 3.21 -5.18 7.98
CA GLN A 124 3.28 -5.00 9.43
C GLN A 124 1.96 -4.46 9.99
N ASP A 125 1.64 -4.81 11.23
CA ASP A 125 0.40 -4.41 11.92
C ASP A 125 0.46 -2.95 12.46
N ASP A 126 1.60 -2.26 12.40
CA ASP A 126 1.81 -0.91 12.93
C ASP A 126 1.82 0.20 11.86
N GLN A 127 2.42 -0.06 10.69
CA GLN A 127 2.56 0.93 9.63
C GLN A 127 2.77 0.27 8.26
N SER A 128 2.24 0.90 7.21
CA SER A 128 2.43 0.42 5.83
C SER A 128 3.90 0.50 5.44
N GLY A 129 4.40 -0.58 4.84
CA GLY A 129 5.73 -0.69 4.28
C GLY A 129 6.04 0.39 3.25
N TRP A 130 5.04 0.89 2.52
CA TRP A 130 5.18 2.05 1.63
C TRP A 130 5.67 3.28 2.39
N ILE A 131 5.18 3.52 3.61
CA ILE A 131 5.61 4.68 4.40
C ILE A 131 6.97 4.42 5.06
N ILE A 132 7.23 3.17 5.49
CA ILE A 132 8.48 2.82 6.18
C ILE A 132 9.68 2.88 5.23
N ASN A 133 9.50 2.41 3.99
CA ASN A 133 10.61 2.10 3.10
C ASN A 133 10.67 2.96 1.84
N THR A 134 9.72 3.88 1.64
CA THR A 134 9.67 4.73 0.44
C THR A 134 9.39 6.18 0.77
N LYS A 135 9.51 7.04 -0.25
CA LYS A 135 9.09 8.44 -0.20
C LYS A 135 7.64 8.68 -0.62
N ALA A 136 6.76 7.68 -0.55
CA ALA A 136 5.34 7.81 -0.94
C ALA A 136 4.65 9.01 -0.27
N VAL A 137 4.92 9.27 1.02
CA VAL A 137 4.35 10.43 1.72
C VAL A 137 4.76 11.75 1.07
N ASP A 138 6.04 11.92 0.74
CA ASP A 138 6.52 13.14 0.09
C ASP A 138 6.08 13.24 -1.36
N PHE A 139 6.05 12.11 -2.07
CA PHE A 139 5.59 12.04 -3.45
C PHE A 139 4.14 12.47 -3.58
N TYR A 140 3.24 12.04 -2.68
CA TYR A 140 1.81 12.34 -2.80
C TYR A 140 1.37 13.70 -2.22
N LYS A 141 2.24 14.43 -1.52
CA LYS A 141 1.92 15.75 -0.92
C LYS A 141 1.37 16.78 -1.89
N ASP A 142 1.81 16.74 -3.14
CA ASP A 142 1.48 17.72 -4.16
C ASP A 142 0.37 17.29 -5.13
N LYS A 143 -0.31 16.18 -4.85
CA LYS A 143 -1.34 15.59 -5.71
C LYS A 143 -2.72 15.73 -5.08
N ASN A 144 -3.73 16.01 -5.89
CA ASN A 144 -5.13 16.06 -5.44
C ASN A 144 -5.79 14.67 -5.39
N VAL A 145 -5.16 13.73 -4.68
CA VAL A 145 -5.66 12.36 -4.48
C VAL A 145 -5.61 12.01 -2.99
N ASN A 146 -6.63 11.31 -2.50
CA ASN A 146 -6.56 10.65 -1.20
C ASN A 146 -5.91 9.28 -1.37
N VAL A 147 -4.73 9.08 -0.78
CA VAL A 147 -4.04 7.79 -0.84
C VAL A 147 -4.45 6.96 0.37
N ILE A 148 -4.98 5.77 0.14
CA ILE A 148 -5.54 4.89 1.17
C ILE A 148 -4.56 3.73 1.39
N LEU A 149 -4.06 3.57 2.61
CA LEU A 149 -3.10 2.54 2.99
C LEU A 149 -3.69 1.67 4.10
N PRO A 150 -4.33 0.53 3.76
CA PRO A 150 -4.72 -0.47 4.74
C PRO A 150 -3.49 -1.05 5.44
N ILE A 151 -3.55 -1.21 6.76
CA ILE A 151 -2.41 -1.62 7.59
C ILE A 151 -2.59 -3.06 8.08
N GLY A 152 -1.50 -3.82 8.11
CA GLY A 152 -1.50 -5.24 8.44
C GLY A 152 -1.97 -6.13 7.28
N GLY A 153 -2.44 -7.33 7.63
CA GLY A 153 -2.90 -8.32 6.65
C GLY A 153 -1.77 -9.15 6.05
N GLU A 154 -0.76 -9.47 6.86
CA GLU A 154 0.31 -10.40 6.50
C GLU A 154 -0.26 -11.66 5.81
N SER A 155 0.30 -12.01 4.64
CA SER A 155 -0.11 -13.14 3.81
C SER A 155 -1.57 -13.17 3.33
N SER A 156 -2.38 -12.16 3.61
CA SER A 156 -3.82 -12.21 3.35
C SER A 156 -4.23 -12.26 1.88
N PHE A 157 -3.34 -11.89 0.96
CA PHE A 157 -3.67 -11.60 -0.46
C PHE A 157 -4.81 -10.60 -0.64
N TYR A 158 -5.14 -9.84 0.42
CA TYR A 158 -6.31 -8.97 0.50
C TYR A 158 -7.60 -9.60 -0.02
N THR A 159 -7.80 -10.90 0.25
CA THR A 159 -8.98 -11.67 -0.16
C THR A 159 -9.84 -12.10 1.03
N ASP A 160 -11.03 -12.63 0.73
CA ASP A 160 -11.87 -13.32 1.70
C ASP A 160 -11.46 -14.80 1.80
N TRP A 161 -10.89 -15.18 2.95
CA TRP A 161 -10.43 -16.54 3.19
C TRP A 161 -11.61 -17.45 3.50
N LYS A 162 -11.52 -18.73 3.10
CA LYS A 162 -12.55 -19.73 3.42
C LYS A 162 -12.60 -20.05 4.91
N GLU A 163 -11.43 -20.19 5.52
CA GLU A 163 -11.28 -20.57 6.91
C GLU A 163 -10.31 -19.62 7.64
N PRO A 164 -10.53 -19.34 8.93
CA PRO A 164 -9.54 -18.64 9.75
C PRO A 164 -8.23 -19.45 9.85
N ASP A 165 -7.11 -18.74 9.95
CA ASP A 165 -5.79 -19.35 10.16
C ASP A 165 -4.92 -18.44 11.03
N LYS A 166 -4.04 -19.04 11.84
CA LYS A 166 -3.12 -18.33 12.76
C LYS A 166 -3.78 -17.25 13.62
N GLY A 167 -5.03 -17.45 14.02
CA GLY A 167 -5.79 -16.49 14.82
C GLY A 167 -6.27 -15.25 14.05
N LYS A 168 -6.22 -15.27 12.71
CA LYS A 168 -6.72 -14.23 11.82
C LYS A 168 -7.90 -14.78 11.02
N ASN A 169 -8.98 -13.99 10.92
CA ASN A 169 -10.12 -14.24 10.05
C ASN A 169 -10.13 -13.18 8.95
N TYR A 170 -9.53 -13.49 7.80
CA TYR A 170 -9.34 -12.53 6.73
C TYR A 170 -10.60 -12.44 5.85
N LYS A 171 -11.21 -11.25 5.83
CA LYS A 171 -12.30 -10.84 4.93
C LYS A 171 -11.97 -9.51 4.23
N TRP A 172 -10.75 -9.43 3.69
CA TRP A 172 -10.18 -8.19 3.17
C TRP A 172 -10.86 -7.71 1.89
N GLU A 173 -11.33 -8.60 1.02
CA GLU A 173 -12.10 -8.19 -0.16
C GLU A 173 -13.41 -7.54 0.30
N THR A 174 -14.14 -8.16 1.22
CA THR A 174 -15.34 -7.55 1.80
C THR A 174 -15.05 -6.19 2.44
N PHE A 175 -13.99 -6.07 3.25
CA PHE A 175 -13.63 -4.81 3.89
C PHE A 175 -13.30 -3.70 2.86
N LEU A 176 -12.40 -3.99 1.91
CA LEU A 176 -11.93 -3.00 0.93
C LEU A 176 -13.02 -2.59 -0.06
N MET A 177 -13.94 -3.50 -0.38
CA MET A 177 -14.94 -3.29 -1.43
C MET A 177 -16.30 -2.82 -0.91
N ARG A 178 -16.66 -3.16 0.34
CA ARG A 178 -18.01 -2.94 0.86
C ARG A 178 -18.05 -2.13 2.14
N GLU A 179 -17.07 -2.29 3.03
CA GLU A 179 -17.12 -1.68 4.36
C GLU A 179 -16.39 -0.33 4.43
N LEU A 180 -15.23 -0.23 3.79
CA LEU A 180 -14.37 0.96 3.79
C LEU A 180 -14.84 2.07 2.84
N PRO A 181 -15.26 1.81 1.58
CA PRO A 181 -15.62 2.86 0.63
C PRO A 181 -16.73 3.81 1.13
N PRO A 182 -17.83 3.34 1.76
CA PRO A 182 -18.86 4.23 2.30
C PRO A 182 -18.32 5.23 3.32
N ILE A 183 -17.36 4.83 4.15
CA ILE A 183 -16.69 5.72 5.13
C ILE A 183 -15.87 6.77 4.40
N LEU A 184 -15.06 6.35 3.43
CA LEU A 184 -14.18 7.25 2.70
C LEU A 184 -14.95 8.29 1.88
N GLU A 185 -16.06 7.88 1.27
CA GLU A 185 -16.88 8.71 0.40
C GLU A 185 -17.89 9.58 1.16
N GLY A 186 -18.32 9.13 2.33
CA GLY A 186 -19.20 9.87 3.23
C GLY A 186 -18.47 10.88 4.11
N GLU A 187 -17.41 10.45 4.79
CA GLU A 187 -16.79 11.23 5.88
C GLU A 187 -15.43 11.82 5.51
N TRP A 188 -14.67 11.16 4.62
CA TRP A 188 -13.30 11.55 4.27
C TRP A 188 -13.18 12.18 2.88
N ARG A 189 -14.29 12.71 2.36
CA ARG A 189 -14.38 13.47 1.10
C ARG A 189 -13.66 12.79 -0.08
N SER A 190 -13.75 11.48 -0.16
CA SER A 190 -13.33 10.74 -1.35
C SER A 190 -14.49 10.67 -2.35
N THR A 191 -14.18 10.59 -3.63
CA THR A 191 -15.14 10.28 -4.70
C THR A 191 -15.19 8.78 -4.95
N ASP A 192 -16.12 8.35 -5.80
CA ASP A 192 -16.20 7.00 -6.36
C ASP A 192 -15.26 6.77 -7.56
N VAL A 193 -14.45 7.76 -7.94
CA VAL A 193 -13.29 7.57 -8.84
C VAL A 193 -12.14 6.96 -8.03
N ARG A 194 -11.86 5.68 -8.28
CA ARG A 194 -10.93 4.86 -7.48
C ARG A 194 -9.82 4.28 -8.34
N GLY A 195 -8.62 4.23 -7.79
CA GLY A 195 -7.50 3.44 -8.30
C GLY A 195 -7.04 2.46 -7.23
N ILE A 196 -6.38 1.39 -7.65
CA ILE A 196 -5.73 0.44 -6.77
C ILE A 196 -4.33 0.11 -7.29
N GLU A 197 -3.36 0.06 -6.39
CA GLU A 197 -1.99 -0.36 -6.71
C GLU A 197 -1.40 -1.16 -5.58
N GLY A 198 -0.38 -1.97 -5.87
CA GLY A 198 0.30 -2.72 -4.84
C GLY A 198 1.53 -3.43 -5.36
N LEU A 199 2.37 -3.86 -4.42
CA LEU A 199 3.57 -4.63 -4.70
C LEU A 199 3.43 -6.09 -4.27
N SER A 200 4.11 -7.02 -4.95
CA SER A 200 4.14 -8.44 -4.56
C SER A 200 2.72 -9.01 -4.36
N MET A 201 2.40 -9.53 -3.18
CA MET A 201 1.05 -9.89 -2.76
C MET A 201 -0.01 -8.81 -3.05
N GLY A 202 0.25 -7.56 -2.69
CA GLY A 202 -0.64 -6.43 -2.97
C GLY A 202 -0.79 -6.15 -4.47
N GLY A 203 0.23 -6.44 -5.28
CA GLY A 203 0.16 -6.32 -6.73
C GLY A 203 -0.69 -7.41 -7.37
N SER A 204 -0.63 -8.64 -6.84
CA SER A 204 -1.56 -9.71 -7.19
C SER A 204 -2.99 -9.32 -6.81
N ALA A 205 -3.17 -8.83 -5.59
CA ALA A 205 -4.46 -8.43 -5.06
C ALA A 205 -5.08 -7.26 -5.84
N ALA A 206 -4.29 -6.26 -6.25
CA ALA A 206 -4.78 -5.13 -7.02
C ALA A 206 -5.46 -5.57 -8.33
N MET A 207 -4.81 -6.48 -9.07
CA MET A 207 -5.37 -7.03 -10.32
C MET A 207 -6.55 -7.97 -10.06
N MET A 208 -6.45 -8.81 -9.03
CA MET A 208 -7.51 -9.73 -8.62
C MET A 208 -8.78 -8.97 -8.23
N LEU A 209 -8.68 -7.98 -7.33
CA LEU A 209 -9.81 -7.20 -6.85
C LEU A 209 -10.44 -6.37 -7.98
N ALA A 210 -9.64 -5.79 -8.87
CA ALA A 210 -10.14 -5.07 -10.04
C ALA A 210 -10.90 -5.99 -11.01
N ALA A 211 -10.40 -7.21 -11.24
CA ALA A 211 -11.05 -8.18 -12.13
C ALA A 211 -12.31 -8.78 -11.51
N ARG A 212 -12.33 -8.99 -10.19
CA ARG A 212 -13.50 -9.51 -9.46
C ARG A 212 -14.60 -8.48 -9.26
N ASN A 213 -14.25 -7.19 -9.34
CA ASN A 213 -15.19 -6.09 -9.15
C ASN A 213 -15.16 -5.12 -10.36
N PRO A 214 -15.62 -5.56 -11.56
CA PRO A 214 -15.50 -4.78 -12.78
C PRO A 214 -16.14 -3.40 -12.67
N GLY A 215 -15.42 -2.37 -13.13
CA GLY A 215 -15.88 -0.98 -13.12
C GLY A 215 -15.71 -0.25 -11.78
N PHE A 216 -15.36 -0.94 -10.70
CA PHE A 216 -15.14 -0.31 -9.39
C PHE A 216 -13.86 0.55 -9.35
N TYR A 217 -12.79 0.07 -9.97
CA TYR A 217 -11.52 0.79 -10.13
C TYR A 217 -11.35 1.27 -11.57
N LYS A 218 -10.95 2.54 -11.74
CA LYS A 218 -10.57 3.13 -13.03
C LYS A 218 -9.10 2.86 -13.39
N PHE A 219 -8.28 2.59 -12.38
CA PHE A 219 -6.86 2.29 -12.51
C PHE A 219 -6.49 1.09 -11.64
N ALA A 220 -5.67 0.18 -12.17
CA ALA A 220 -5.08 -0.91 -11.40
C ALA A 220 -3.58 -1.06 -11.75
N ALA A 221 -2.72 -1.10 -10.74
CA ALA A 221 -1.28 -1.34 -10.93
C ALA A 221 -0.75 -2.52 -10.11
N SER A 222 0.11 -3.31 -10.74
CA SER A 222 0.80 -4.44 -10.13
C SER A 222 2.30 -4.26 -10.25
N PHE A 223 2.99 -4.13 -9.12
CA PHE A 223 4.44 -4.01 -9.05
C PHE A 223 5.04 -5.33 -8.55
N SER A 224 5.66 -6.09 -9.43
CA SER A 224 6.20 -7.43 -9.15
C SER A 224 5.17 -8.39 -8.53
N GLY A 225 3.91 -8.33 -8.98
CA GLY A 225 2.86 -9.27 -8.56
C GLY A 225 2.95 -10.61 -9.27
N ILE A 226 2.35 -11.64 -8.65
CA ILE A 226 2.09 -12.94 -9.28
C ILE A 226 0.70 -12.87 -9.92
N LEU A 227 0.63 -12.84 -11.25
CA LEU A 227 -0.61 -12.60 -12.00
C LEU A 227 -1.25 -13.87 -12.59
N GLN A 228 -0.76 -15.03 -12.20
CA GLN A 228 -1.36 -16.34 -12.45
C GLN A 228 -1.30 -17.17 -11.17
N LEU A 229 -2.44 -17.62 -10.66
CA LEU A 229 -2.51 -18.37 -9.40
C LEU A 229 -2.74 -19.87 -9.63
N THR A 230 -3.28 -20.26 -10.77
CA THR A 230 -3.77 -21.62 -11.04
C THR A 230 -2.88 -22.44 -11.98
N SER A 231 -1.92 -21.80 -12.66
CA SER A 231 -0.95 -22.50 -13.52
C SER A 231 -0.20 -23.59 -12.76
N TYR A 232 0.27 -24.62 -13.47
CA TYR A 232 0.94 -25.75 -12.84
C TYR A 232 2.11 -25.31 -11.94
N GLY A 233 2.11 -25.76 -10.69
CA GLY A 233 3.10 -25.38 -9.68
C GLY A 233 2.81 -24.07 -8.92
N MET A 234 1.90 -23.21 -9.41
CA MET A 234 1.61 -21.91 -8.77
C MET A 234 0.92 -22.04 -7.41
N PRO A 235 -0.08 -22.92 -7.20
CA PRO A 235 -0.65 -23.13 -5.87
C PRO A 235 0.41 -23.54 -4.84
N GLN A 236 1.39 -24.37 -5.22
CA GLN A 236 2.50 -24.78 -4.36
C GLN A 236 3.47 -23.63 -4.09
N ALA A 237 3.76 -22.79 -5.08
CA ALA A 237 4.57 -21.59 -4.90
C ALA A 237 3.91 -20.57 -3.96
N ILE A 238 2.59 -20.40 -4.07
CA ILE A 238 1.80 -19.55 -3.18
C ILE A 238 1.77 -20.15 -1.78
N GLN A 239 1.58 -21.46 -1.63
CA GLN A 239 1.70 -22.15 -0.35
C GLN A 239 3.07 -21.95 0.31
N PHE A 240 4.14 -21.99 -0.48
CA PHE A 240 5.50 -21.71 0.00
C PHE A 240 5.63 -20.26 0.48
N ALA A 241 5.14 -19.30 -0.30
CA ALA A 241 5.14 -17.89 0.07
C ALA A 241 4.38 -17.66 1.38
N LEU A 242 3.15 -18.15 1.51
CA LEU A 242 2.33 -18.01 2.73
C LEU A 242 3.02 -18.63 3.97
N ARG A 243 3.73 -19.76 3.80
CA ARG A 243 4.52 -20.36 4.89
C ARG A 243 5.69 -19.50 5.31
N ASP A 244 6.38 -18.88 4.37
CA ASP A 244 7.49 -17.97 4.64
C ASP A 244 7.00 -16.62 5.23
N GLY A 245 5.84 -16.13 4.78
CA GLY A 245 5.17 -14.92 5.26
C GLY A 245 4.27 -15.15 6.47
N GLY A 246 4.80 -15.76 7.54
CA GLY A 246 4.08 -15.93 8.81
C GLY A 246 3.48 -17.33 9.04
N GLY A 247 3.78 -18.30 8.18
CA GLY A 247 3.44 -19.70 8.41
C GLY A 247 2.00 -20.09 8.05
N TYR A 248 1.35 -19.33 7.18
CA TYR A 248 -0.06 -19.52 6.81
C TYR A 248 -0.26 -20.67 5.82
N ASP A 249 -1.50 -21.15 5.74
CA ASP A 249 -1.94 -22.22 4.85
C ASP A 249 -2.83 -21.70 3.70
N SER A 250 -2.37 -21.87 2.46
CA SER A 250 -3.13 -21.48 1.26
C SER A 250 -4.42 -22.28 1.10
N MET A 251 -4.51 -23.48 1.68
CA MET A 251 -5.73 -24.27 1.68
C MET A 251 -6.82 -23.67 2.59
N LYS A 252 -6.44 -22.87 3.60
CA LYS A 252 -7.39 -22.09 4.40
C LYS A 252 -7.87 -20.84 3.65
N MET A 253 -7.03 -20.31 2.76
CA MET A 253 -7.37 -19.17 1.89
C MET A 253 -8.37 -19.55 0.79
N PHE A 254 -8.02 -20.51 -0.08
CA PHE A 254 -8.83 -20.86 -1.26
C PHE A 254 -9.29 -22.33 -1.30
N GLY A 255 -8.96 -23.15 -0.31
CA GLY A 255 -9.21 -24.59 -0.38
C GLY A 255 -8.11 -25.34 -1.12
N GLN A 256 -8.35 -26.62 -1.40
CA GLN A 256 -7.42 -27.45 -2.17
C GLN A 256 -7.08 -26.80 -3.51
N PRO A 257 -5.91 -27.05 -4.13
CA PRO A 257 -5.56 -26.47 -5.43
C PRO A 257 -6.58 -26.72 -6.56
N SER A 258 -7.40 -27.77 -6.45
CA SER A 258 -8.50 -28.08 -7.38
C SER A 258 -9.79 -27.30 -7.11
N ASP A 259 -9.87 -26.60 -5.98
CA ASP A 259 -11.04 -25.84 -5.58
C ASP A 259 -11.31 -24.67 -6.55
N PRO A 260 -12.57 -24.46 -6.97
CA PRO A 260 -12.93 -23.37 -7.88
C PRO A 260 -12.46 -21.99 -7.43
N ALA A 261 -12.34 -21.75 -6.13
CA ALA A 261 -11.92 -20.46 -5.59
C ALA A 261 -10.57 -20.01 -6.14
N TRP A 262 -9.62 -20.92 -6.42
CA TRP A 262 -8.35 -20.55 -7.06
C TRP A 262 -8.55 -19.88 -8.43
N LYS A 263 -9.47 -20.42 -9.25
CA LYS A 263 -9.78 -19.87 -10.58
C LYS A 263 -10.56 -18.57 -10.49
N GLU A 264 -11.46 -18.48 -9.51
CA GLU A 264 -12.25 -17.27 -9.23
C GLU A 264 -11.39 -16.09 -8.72
N HIS A 265 -10.14 -16.35 -8.33
CA HIS A 265 -9.21 -15.33 -7.83
C HIS A 265 -7.97 -15.18 -8.73
N ASP A 266 -7.90 -15.89 -9.85
CA ASP A 266 -6.76 -15.82 -10.77
C ASP A 266 -6.90 -14.64 -11.76
N PRO A 267 -6.06 -13.58 -11.67
CA PRO A 267 -6.16 -12.43 -12.56
C PRO A 267 -6.08 -12.80 -14.04
N TYR A 268 -5.28 -13.81 -14.40
CA TYR A 268 -5.11 -14.25 -15.78
C TYR A 268 -6.36 -14.87 -16.38
N LEU A 269 -7.09 -15.65 -15.58
CA LEU A 269 -8.36 -16.24 -16.03
C LEU A 269 -9.46 -15.18 -16.11
N LEU A 270 -9.41 -14.17 -15.25
CA LEU A 270 -10.36 -13.08 -15.19
C LEU A 270 -10.01 -11.87 -16.07
N ALA A 271 -9.00 -11.99 -16.95
CA ALA A 271 -8.47 -10.85 -17.70
C ALA A 271 -9.55 -10.09 -18.50
N ASP A 272 -10.59 -10.77 -19.02
CA ASP A 272 -11.72 -10.13 -19.73
C ASP A 272 -12.50 -9.14 -18.86
N LYS A 273 -12.51 -9.35 -17.55
CA LYS A 273 -13.21 -8.51 -16.59
C LYS A 273 -12.53 -7.16 -16.32
N LEU A 274 -11.30 -6.98 -16.81
CA LEU A 274 -10.54 -5.74 -16.68
C LEU A 274 -10.78 -4.76 -17.84
N GLN A 275 -11.68 -5.07 -18.77
CA GLN A 275 -12.07 -4.16 -19.84
C GLN A 275 -12.53 -2.82 -19.26
N GLY A 276 -11.92 -1.73 -19.73
CA GLY A 276 -12.24 -0.36 -19.29
C GLY A 276 -11.47 0.11 -18.05
N THR A 277 -10.66 -0.76 -17.43
CA THR A 277 -9.71 -0.39 -16.37
C THR A 277 -8.36 -0.04 -17.00
N SER A 278 -7.74 1.06 -16.59
CA SER A 278 -6.37 1.40 -17.00
C SER A 278 -5.37 0.56 -16.22
N LEU A 279 -4.59 -0.29 -16.92
CA LEU A 279 -3.70 -1.27 -16.28
C LEU A 279 -2.23 -0.87 -16.41
N TYR A 280 -1.48 -0.94 -15.30
CA TYR A 280 -0.02 -0.85 -15.27
C TYR A 280 0.57 -2.12 -14.63
N ILE A 281 1.49 -2.78 -15.31
CA ILE A 281 2.10 -4.04 -14.86
C ILE A 281 3.60 -3.87 -14.94
N SER A 282 4.30 -3.93 -13.82
CA SER A 282 5.77 -3.96 -13.82
C SER A 282 6.31 -5.22 -13.16
N SER A 283 7.42 -5.69 -13.71
CA SER A 283 8.20 -6.80 -13.14
C SER A 283 9.64 -6.65 -13.61
N GLY A 284 10.60 -6.83 -12.70
CA GLY A 284 12.01 -6.94 -12.98
C GLY A 284 12.39 -8.34 -13.44
N ASN A 285 13.67 -8.69 -13.28
CA ASN A 285 14.22 -10.00 -13.64
C ASN A 285 15.05 -10.64 -12.52
N GLY A 286 15.03 -10.04 -11.31
CA GLY A 286 15.81 -10.50 -10.16
C GLY A 286 17.29 -10.10 -10.20
N LEU A 287 17.75 -9.45 -11.29
CA LEU A 287 19.10 -8.90 -11.40
C LEU A 287 19.18 -7.53 -10.74
N ILE A 288 20.30 -7.28 -10.04
CA ILE A 288 20.58 -6.02 -9.36
C ILE A 288 20.58 -4.84 -10.35
N GLY A 289 19.85 -3.79 -10.02
CA GLY A 289 19.94 -2.50 -10.70
C GLY A 289 21.04 -1.60 -10.12
N PRO A 290 21.30 -0.43 -10.72
CA PRO A 290 22.29 0.53 -10.23
C PRO A 290 22.03 1.05 -8.79
N HIS A 291 20.83 0.81 -8.25
CA HIS A 291 20.39 1.30 -6.95
C HIS A 291 20.34 0.21 -5.85
N ASP A 292 20.74 -1.03 -6.17
CA ASP A 292 20.71 -2.17 -5.26
C ASP A 292 22.06 -2.42 -4.57
N LYS A 293 22.04 -2.98 -3.36
CA LYS A 293 23.26 -3.42 -2.65
C LYS A 293 23.76 -4.76 -3.21
N PRO A 294 25.06 -4.91 -3.56
CA PRO A 294 25.62 -6.17 -4.06
C PRO A 294 25.63 -7.29 -2.99
N SER A 295 25.60 -8.56 -3.42
CA SER A 295 25.89 -9.73 -2.57
C SER A 295 27.31 -10.29 -2.79
N ASP A 296 27.69 -11.28 -1.99
CA ASP A 296 28.96 -12.02 -2.10
C ASP A 296 29.08 -12.87 -3.39
N ILE A 297 27.99 -13.03 -4.15
CA ILE A 297 27.98 -13.66 -5.48
C ILE A 297 27.72 -12.55 -6.52
N PRO A 298 28.64 -12.33 -7.50
CA PRO A 298 28.45 -11.33 -8.53
C PRO A 298 27.09 -11.47 -9.23
N MET A 299 26.37 -10.36 -9.44
CA MET A 299 25.09 -10.26 -10.16
C MET A 299 23.80 -10.73 -9.43
N LEU A 300 23.88 -11.26 -8.20
CA LEU A 300 22.71 -11.70 -7.42
C LEU A 300 22.46 -10.83 -6.20
N ALA A 301 21.19 -10.63 -5.82
CA ALA A 301 20.81 -9.99 -4.56
C ALA A 301 21.04 -10.95 -3.38
N THR A 302 21.33 -10.41 -2.18
CA THR A 302 21.52 -11.22 -0.94
C THR A 302 20.25 -11.96 -0.50
N ASN A 303 19.09 -11.53 -1.00
CA ASN A 303 17.79 -12.13 -0.71
C ASN A 303 17.41 -13.17 -1.78
N TYR A 304 17.94 -14.38 -1.64
CA TYR A 304 17.72 -15.48 -2.61
C TYR A 304 16.24 -15.83 -2.82
N SER A 305 15.38 -15.71 -1.79
CA SER A 305 13.94 -15.93 -1.94
C SER A 305 13.27 -14.83 -2.77
N GLY A 306 13.74 -13.59 -2.64
CA GLY A 306 13.30 -12.46 -3.47
C GLY A 306 13.63 -12.63 -4.95
N VAL A 307 14.78 -13.23 -5.29
CA VAL A 307 15.16 -13.52 -6.70
C VAL A 307 14.21 -14.55 -7.31
N GLY A 308 13.92 -15.64 -6.61
CA GLY A 308 13.00 -16.68 -7.09
C GLY A 308 11.58 -16.17 -7.29
N LEU A 309 11.06 -15.37 -6.35
CA LEU A 309 9.75 -14.73 -6.47
C LEU A 309 9.70 -13.71 -7.61
N GLU A 310 10.77 -12.94 -7.84
CA GLU A 310 10.81 -11.98 -8.95
C GLU A 310 10.77 -12.68 -10.31
N MET A 311 11.48 -13.81 -10.47
CA MET A 311 11.41 -14.58 -11.71
C MET A 311 10.01 -15.15 -11.95
N LEU A 312 9.33 -15.64 -10.90
CA LEU A 312 7.93 -16.10 -11.01
C LEU A 312 6.98 -14.94 -11.35
N SER A 313 7.14 -13.79 -10.69
CA SER A 313 6.38 -12.58 -11.02
C SER A 313 6.58 -12.17 -12.47
N ARG A 314 7.83 -12.19 -12.97
CA ARG A 314 8.18 -11.84 -14.34
C ARG A 314 7.48 -12.75 -15.36
N VAL A 315 7.56 -14.06 -15.18
CA VAL A 315 6.93 -15.03 -16.08
C VAL A 315 5.42 -14.86 -16.09
N THR A 316 4.79 -14.76 -14.92
CA THR A 316 3.33 -14.62 -14.83
C THR A 316 2.84 -13.27 -15.37
N SER A 317 3.60 -12.19 -15.17
CA SER A 317 3.31 -10.86 -15.73
C SER A 317 3.44 -10.81 -17.25
N GLN A 318 4.38 -11.56 -17.84
CA GLN A 318 4.50 -11.72 -19.31
C GLN A 318 3.29 -12.43 -19.89
N GLN A 319 2.92 -13.56 -19.30
CA GLN A 319 1.77 -14.32 -19.77
C GLN A 319 0.48 -13.52 -19.61
N PHE A 320 0.33 -12.78 -18.52
CA PHE A 320 -0.79 -11.89 -18.31
C PHE A 320 -0.89 -10.80 -19.38
N ALA A 321 0.21 -10.12 -19.71
CA ALA A 321 0.21 -9.14 -20.80
C ALA A 321 -0.12 -9.75 -22.17
N ILE A 322 0.37 -10.96 -22.46
CA ILE A 322 0.00 -11.72 -23.68
C ILE A 322 -1.51 -11.98 -23.69
N GLN A 323 -2.10 -12.36 -22.56
CA GLN A 323 -3.53 -12.63 -22.45
C GLN A 323 -4.39 -11.38 -22.62
N LEU A 324 -3.97 -10.23 -22.07
CA LEU A 324 -4.61 -8.94 -22.30
C LEU A 324 -4.59 -8.59 -23.79
N ASN A 325 -3.43 -8.71 -24.43
CA ASN A 325 -3.28 -8.45 -25.87
C ASN A 325 -4.18 -9.37 -26.72
N ARG A 326 -4.24 -10.67 -26.40
CA ARG A 326 -5.12 -11.64 -27.08
C ARG A 326 -6.60 -11.28 -26.97
N LYS A 327 -7.00 -10.65 -25.86
CA LYS A 327 -8.37 -10.20 -25.60
C LYS A 327 -8.64 -8.77 -26.08
N GLY A 328 -7.65 -8.07 -26.64
CA GLY A 328 -7.79 -6.69 -27.07
C GLY A 328 -7.90 -5.67 -25.93
N ILE A 329 -7.40 -6.02 -24.74
CA ILE A 329 -7.49 -5.17 -23.54
C ILE A 329 -6.20 -4.36 -23.42
N PRO A 330 -6.25 -3.03 -23.44
CA PRO A 330 -5.06 -2.20 -23.34
C PRO A 330 -4.47 -2.29 -21.91
N GLY A 331 -3.17 -2.55 -21.83
CA GLY A 331 -2.42 -2.51 -20.58
C GLY A 331 -0.97 -2.12 -20.83
N GLN A 332 -0.38 -1.35 -19.92
CA GLN A 332 1.02 -0.97 -19.99
C GLN A 332 1.85 -1.99 -19.21
N ALA A 333 2.53 -2.87 -19.94
CA ALA A 333 3.48 -3.81 -19.36
C ALA A 333 4.91 -3.26 -19.46
N VAL A 334 5.55 -3.03 -18.32
CA VAL A 334 6.90 -2.48 -18.20
C VAL A 334 7.83 -3.55 -17.65
N TYR A 335 8.79 -3.92 -18.48
CA TYR A 335 9.74 -4.97 -18.18
C TYR A 335 11.15 -4.43 -18.18
N ARG A 336 11.66 -4.13 -16.99
CA ARG A 336 12.97 -3.50 -16.86
C ARG A 336 14.09 -4.52 -17.07
N PRO A 337 15.21 -4.13 -17.72
CA PRO A 337 16.37 -5.00 -17.90
C PRO A 337 17.12 -5.28 -16.60
N SER A 338 16.84 -4.51 -15.54
CA SER A 338 17.24 -4.75 -14.16
C SER A 338 16.08 -4.33 -13.25
N GLY A 339 15.90 -5.06 -12.15
CA GLY A 339 14.80 -4.85 -11.22
C GLY A 339 14.77 -5.98 -10.20
N THR A 340 14.85 -5.61 -8.93
CA THR A 340 14.86 -6.53 -7.80
C THR A 340 13.55 -6.44 -7.03
N HIS A 341 13.20 -7.50 -6.29
CA HIS A 341 12.02 -7.55 -5.43
C HIS A 341 12.24 -6.72 -4.15
N THR A 342 12.45 -5.40 -4.31
CA THR A 342 12.89 -4.48 -3.26
C THR A 342 12.16 -3.14 -3.28
N TRP A 343 12.15 -2.47 -2.14
CA TRP A 343 11.48 -1.19 -1.94
C TRP A 343 11.91 -0.05 -2.87
N PRO A 344 13.21 0.18 -3.15
CA PRO A 344 13.62 1.23 -4.08
C PRO A 344 13.06 1.03 -5.50
N TYR A 345 12.98 -0.22 -5.97
CA TYR A 345 12.39 -0.54 -7.26
C TYR A 345 10.88 -0.30 -7.27
N TRP A 346 10.16 -0.70 -6.22
CA TRP A 346 8.73 -0.44 -6.12
C TRP A 346 8.39 1.05 -5.99
N GLU A 347 9.20 1.83 -5.25
CA GLU A 347 9.08 3.30 -5.22
C GLU A 347 9.24 3.89 -6.63
N PHE A 348 10.24 3.44 -7.37
CA PHE A 348 10.46 3.89 -8.73
C PHE A 348 9.25 3.59 -9.63
N GLU A 349 8.73 2.37 -9.61
CA GLU A 349 7.58 1.99 -10.45
C GLU A 349 6.28 2.69 -10.03
N MET A 350 6.07 2.95 -8.73
CA MET A 350 4.98 3.84 -8.25
C MET A 350 5.06 5.23 -8.91
N ILE A 351 6.26 5.82 -8.96
CA ILE A 351 6.47 7.12 -9.60
C ILE A 351 6.21 7.05 -11.11
N GLN A 352 6.66 5.98 -11.78
CA GLN A 352 6.46 5.78 -13.22
C GLN A 352 4.99 5.56 -13.60
N ALA A 353 4.22 4.89 -12.74
CA ALA A 353 2.80 4.62 -12.96
C ALA A 353 1.91 5.87 -12.77
N TRP A 354 2.38 6.86 -12.01
CA TRP A 354 1.57 8.02 -11.63
C TRP A 354 0.95 8.80 -12.81
N PRO A 355 1.64 9.12 -13.93
CA PRO A 355 1.00 9.84 -15.03
C PRO A 355 -0.22 9.10 -15.60
N GLN A 356 -0.15 7.77 -15.68
CA GLN A 356 -1.28 6.94 -16.12
C GLN A 356 -2.38 6.91 -15.05
N ALA A 357 -2.02 6.72 -13.78
CA ALA A 357 -2.95 6.77 -12.67
C ALA A 357 -3.69 8.12 -12.62
N ALA A 358 -2.96 9.23 -12.73
CA ALA A 358 -3.51 10.58 -12.77
C ALA A 358 -4.47 10.76 -13.96
N GLY A 359 -4.16 10.22 -15.14
CA GLY A 359 -5.09 10.21 -16.27
C GLY A 359 -6.40 9.50 -15.95
N ALA A 360 -6.32 8.28 -15.45
CA ALA A 360 -7.48 7.45 -15.11
C ALA A 360 -8.31 8.01 -13.93
N LEU A 361 -7.67 8.75 -13.02
CA LEU A 361 -8.31 9.40 -11.86
C LEU A 361 -8.81 10.82 -12.17
N GLY A 362 -8.68 11.31 -13.40
CA GLY A 362 -9.13 12.66 -13.79
C GLY A 362 -8.22 13.80 -13.30
N LEU A 363 -6.96 13.50 -12.99
CA LEU A 363 -5.95 14.41 -12.43
C LEU A 363 -4.82 14.78 -13.41
N ALA A 364 -4.92 14.44 -14.71
CA ALA A 364 -3.86 14.75 -15.68
C ALA A 364 -3.48 16.24 -15.75
N GLY A 365 -4.45 17.13 -15.52
CA GLY A 365 -4.29 18.58 -15.45
C GLY A 365 -4.00 19.13 -14.05
N ASP A 366 -3.89 18.28 -13.01
CA ASP A 366 -3.60 18.73 -11.65
C ASP A 366 -2.19 19.32 -11.57
N ARG A 367 -2.10 20.56 -11.06
CA ARG A 367 -0.85 21.30 -10.94
C ARG A 367 -0.84 22.07 -9.64
N VAL A 368 0.34 22.20 -9.04
CA VAL A 368 0.56 23.04 -7.86
C VAL A 368 0.41 24.50 -8.25
N ALA A 369 -0.66 25.15 -7.78
CA ALA A 369 -0.89 26.57 -7.97
C ALA A 369 -0.26 27.38 -6.82
N CYS A 370 1.07 27.35 -6.72
CA CYS A 370 1.77 28.08 -5.67
C CYS A 370 1.98 29.57 -6.02
N ARG A 371 1.55 30.44 -5.10
CA ARG A 371 2.03 31.82 -5.01
C ARG A 371 2.14 32.25 -3.55
N VAL A 372 3.35 32.46 -3.06
CA VAL A 372 3.57 33.02 -1.71
C VAL A 372 3.71 34.54 -1.80
N ALA A 373 2.76 35.26 -1.21
CA ALA A 373 2.66 36.71 -1.30
C ALA A 373 2.29 37.35 0.06
N GLY A 374 2.28 38.68 0.09
CA GLY A 374 1.79 39.46 1.21
C GLY A 374 2.51 39.15 2.54
N PRO A 375 1.80 39.18 3.68
CA PRO A 375 2.38 38.96 4.99
C PRO A 375 3.07 37.60 5.16
N PHE A 376 2.68 36.58 4.39
CA PHE A 376 3.27 35.24 4.48
C PHE A 376 4.65 35.16 3.85
N ARG A 377 4.98 36.02 2.88
CA ARG A 377 6.25 35.96 2.15
C ARG A 377 7.46 36.09 3.07
N LYS A 378 7.44 37.06 3.99
CA LYS A 378 8.54 37.29 4.93
C LYS A 378 8.73 36.11 5.90
N VAL A 379 7.64 35.47 6.32
CA VAL A 379 7.69 34.30 7.20
C VAL A 379 8.19 33.08 6.45
N TYR A 380 7.72 32.89 5.21
CA TYR A 380 8.18 31.81 4.33
C TYR A 380 9.68 31.92 4.02
N ASP A 381 10.15 33.10 3.60
CA ASP A 381 11.55 33.29 3.19
C ASP A 381 12.55 32.98 4.30
N ARG A 382 12.17 33.19 5.57
CA ARG A 382 12.98 32.85 6.75
C ARG A 382 12.93 31.37 7.14
N ASN A 383 11.93 30.62 6.67
CA ASN A 383 11.63 29.25 7.10
C ASN A 383 11.55 28.25 5.95
N LYS A 384 12.19 28.54 4.80
CA LYS A 384 12.13 27.68 3.60
C LYS A 384 12.52 26.24 3.86
N THR A 385 13.56 26.01 4.67
CA THR A 385 14.02 24.65 5.00
C THR A 385 12.97 23.88 5.80
N LEU A 386 12.23 24.56 6.68
CA LEU A 386 11.18 23.95 7.49
C LEU A 386 9.90 23.69 6.67
N LEU A 387 9.48 24.66 5.88
CA LEU A 387 8.21 24.62 5.15
C LEU A 387 8.30 23.87 3.82
N GLY A 388 9.47 23.89 3.17
CA GLY A 388 9.67 23.31 1.85
C GLY A 388 8.95 24.07 0.74
N GLY A 389 8.54 23.34 -0.30
CA GLY A 389 7.72 23.89 -1.38
C GLY A 389 6.34 24.32 -0.88
N CYS A 390 5.80 25.37 -1.49
CA CYS A 390 4.41 25.76 -1.33
C CYS A 390 3.49 24.86 -2.16
N LEU A 391 2.32 24.53 -1.60
CA LEU A 391 1.34 23.63 -2.20
C LEU A 391 0.13 24.37 -2.76
N THR A 392 -0.22 25.51 -2.17
CA THR A 392 -1.40 26.28 -2.54
C THR A 392 -1.07 27.78 -2.62
N SER A 393 -1.96 28.55 -3.24
CA SER A 393 -2.06 29.99 -2.94
C SER A 393 -2.71 30.16 -1.56
N ASP A 394 -2.59 31.33 -0.95
CA ASP A 394 -3.25 31.55 0.33
C ASP A 394 -4.78 31.57 0.18
N TYR A 395 -5.48 31.02 1.17
CA TYR A 395 -6.92 30.80 1.14
C TYR A 395 -7.57 31.26 2.44
N ALA A 396 -8.88 31.50 2.40
CA ALA A 396 -9.64 31.97 3.55
C ALA A 396 -9.83 30.85 4.58
N VAL A 397 -9.67 31.20 5.86
CA VAL A 397 -10.01 30.36 7.00
C VAL A 397 -10.80 31.19 8.01
N PRO A 398 -11.53 30.59 8.96
CA PRO A 398 -12.22 31.35 9.99
C PRO A 398 -11.27 32.32 10.71
N GLY A 399 -11.62 33.62 10.67
CA GLY A 399 -10.86 34.69 11.32
C GLY A 399 -9.53 35.08 10.65
N GLY A 400 -9.21 34.60 9.44
CA GLY A 400 -7.99 34.97 8.75
C GLY A 400 -7.73 34.24 7.44
N ARG A 401 -6.44 34.04 7.12
CA ARG A 401 -5.98 33.31 5.92
C ARG A 401 -4.99 32.23 6.32
N ALA A 402 -4.82 31.24 5.48
CA ALA A 402 -3.79 30.22 5.62
C ALA A 402 -3.18 29.85 4.27
N GLN A 403 -1.99 29.25 4.26
CA GLN A 403 -1.33 28.76 3.06
C GLN A 403 -0.57 27.47 3.36
N ASP A 404 -0.72 26.48 2.49
CA ASP A 404 -0.15 25.14 2.65
C ASP A 404 1.24 25.01 2.03
N PHE A 405 2.09 24.26 2.70
CA PHE A 405 3.45 23.93 2.30
C PHE A 405 3.73 22.44 2.59
N PHE A 406 4.81 21.90 2.01
CA PHE A 406 5.21 20.50 2.19
C PHE A 406 5.45 20.10 3.66
N GLY A 407 5.96 21.04 4.46
CA GLY A 407 6.29 20.84 5.88
C GLY A 407 5.20 21.27 6.86
N GLY A 408 4.12 21.89 6.40
CA GLY A 408 3.00 22.33 7.24
C GLY A 408 2.33 23.60 6.70
N ARG A 409 1.80 24.44 7.57
CA ARG A 409 0.95 25.56 7.17
C ARG A 409 1.31 26.87 7.88
N ILE A 410 1.26 27.97 7.12
CA ILE A 410 1.25 29.32 7.69
C ILE A 410 -0.20 29.74 7.87
N PHE A 411 -0.53 30.27 9.04
CA PHE A 411 -1.83 30.87 9.35
C PHE A 411 -1.66 32.34 9.70
N SER A 412 -2.69 33.14 9.45
CA SER A 412 -2.81 34.47 10.05
C SER A 412 -3.04 34.32 11.56
N GLY A 413 -2.25 35.03 12.37
CA GLY A 413 -2.40 35.08 13.82
C GLY A 413 -2.63 36.52 14.32
N PRO A 414 -3.08 36.70 15.58
CA PRO A 414 -3.29 38.03 16.16
C PRO A 414 -2.04 38.92 16.17
N LYS A 415 -0.86 38.31 16.28
CA LYS A 415 0.46 38.98 16.26
C LYS A 415 1.22 38.66 14.97
N GLY A 416 0.52 38.70 13.85
CA GLY A 416 1.03 38.35 12.53
C GLY A 416 1.05 36.84 12.26
N PRO A 417 1.54 36.42 11.08
CA PRO A 417 1.47 35.02 10.66
C PRO A 417 2.25 34.08 11.57
N LYS A 418 1.80 32.83 11.68
CA LYS A 418 2.38 31.77 12.51
C LYS A 418 2.42 30.45 11.76
N ILE A 419 3.46 29.67 12.01
CA ILE A 419 3.71 28.36 11.43
C ILE A 419 3.18 27.28 12.39
N VAL A 420 2.44 26.31 11.84
CA VAL A 420 2.04 25.08 12.54
C VAL A 420 2.35 23.89 11.63
N THR A 421 3.08 22.91 12.15
CA THR A 421 3.64 21.77 11.39
C THR A 421 3.49 20.45 12.15
N GLY A 422 3.83 19.35 11.49
CA GLY A 422 4.01 18.05 12.13
C GLY A 422 2.81 17.57 12.95
N ALA A 423 3.09 16.85 14.05
CA ALA A 423 2.07 16.28 14.92
C ALA A 423 1.20 17.35 15.63
N ILE A 424 1.74 18.55 15.86
CA ILE A 424 0.96 19.67 16.39
C ILE A 424 -0.04 20.14 15.34
N GLY A 425 0.37 20.26 14.08
CA GLY A 425 -0.50 20.57 12.95
C GLY A 425 -1.61 19.53 12.75
N GLY A 426 -1.28 18.25 12.91
CA GLY A 426 -2.25 17.16 12.90
C GLY A 426 -3.30 17.30 14.00
N ALA A 427 -2.86 17.47 15.26
CA ALA A 427 -3.78 17.70 16.36
C ALA A 427 -4.61 18.98 16.19
N TYR A 428 -4.01 20.05 15.65
CA TYR A 428 -4.72 21.30 15.38
C TYR A 428 -5.82 21.09 14.33
N ALA A 429 -5.53 20.39 13.23
CA ALA A 429 -6.51 19.99 12.23
C ALA A 429 -7.64 19.15 12.84
N GLY A 430 -7.31 18.15 13.67
CA GLY A 430 -8.28 17.31 14.36
C GLY A 430 -9.19 18.06 15.34
N THR A 431 -8.82 19.27 15.76
CA THR A 431 -9.68 20.15 16.60
C THR A 431 -10.50 21.15 15.81
N GLY A 432 -10.44 21.13 14.47
CA GLY A 432 -11.14 22.05 13.57
C GLY A 432 -10.31 23.26 13.11
N GLY A 433 -9.00 23.29 13.39
CA GLY A 433 -8.13 24.38 12.99
C GLY A 433 -8.57 25.76 13.52
N PRO A 434 -8.46 26.84 12.72
CA PRO A 434 -8.83 28.20 13.15
C PRO A 434 -10.30 28.38 13.56
N GLY A 435 -11.21 27.64 12.93
CA GLY A 435 -12.63 27.63 13.30
C GLY A 435 -12.93 26.73 14.50
N GLY A 436 -11.96 25.90 14.89
CA GLY A 436 -12.05 24.96 15.98
C GLY A 436 -11.93 25.60 17.35
N ARG A 437 -12.01 24.77 18.40
CA ARG A 437 -12.04 25.21 19.80
C ARG A 437 -10.81 26.01 20.25
N LEU A 438 -9.66 25.87 19.57
CA LEU A 438 -8.42 26.56 19.91
C LEU A 438 -8.32 27.97 19.32
N GLY A 439 -9.04 28.26 18.23
CA GLY A 439 -8.89 29.54 17.50
C GLY A 439 -7.58 29.60 16.72
N LYS A 440 -7.13 30.80 16.36
CA LYS A 440 -5.90 31.02 15.56
C LYS A 440 -4.63 30.77 16.37
N PRO A 441 -3.52 30.37 15.73
CA PRO A 441 -2.23 30.27 16.40
C PRO A 441 -1.71 31.65 16.83
N THR A 442 -1.12 31.68 18.02
CA THR A 442 -0.49 32.86 18.63
C THR A 442 1.03 32.76 18.69
N SER A 443 1.59 31.55 18.54
CA SER A 443 3.03 31.30 18.43
C SER A 443 3.36 30.35 17.28
N ASP A 444 4.62 30.45 16.81
CA ASP A 444 5.25 29.35 16.09
C ASP A 444 5.52 28.19 17.07
N GLU A 445 6.06 27.09 16.56
CA GLU A 445 6.44 25.95 17.39
C GLU A 445 7.66 26.29 18.26
N MET A 446 7.54 26.08 19.57
CA MET A 446 8.58 26.38 20.55
C MET A 446 8.95 25.12 21.34
N ALA A 447 10.14 25.09 21.94
CA ALA A 447 10.47 24.04 22.91
C ALA A 447 9.63 24.16 24.19
N THR A 448 9.26 23.03 24.78
CA THR A 448 8.69 23.02 26.13
C THR A 448 9.75 23.42 27.17
N ARG A 449 9.31 23.87 28.35
CA ARG A 449 10.22 24.34 29.42
C ARG A 449 11.21 23.27 29.88
N ASP A 450 10.82 21.99 29.85
CA ASP A 450 11.66 20.85 30.19
C ASP A 450 12.54 20.37 29.01
N GLY A 451 12.42 21.00 27.83
CA GLY A 451 13.16 20.65 26.62
C GLY A 451 12.77 19.32 25.96
N LYS A 452 11.84 18.56 26.55
CA LYS A 452 11.46 17.20 26.11
C LYS A 452 10.39 17.17 25.02
N GLY A 453 9.84 18.32 24.67
CA GLY A 453 8.73 18.42 23.75
C GLY A 453 8.71 19.73 22.96
N ARG A 454 7.58 19.90 22.27
CA ARG A 454 7.27 21.05 21.43
C ARG A 454 5.90 21.59 21.76
N VAL A 455 5.68 22.88 21.57
CA VAL A 455 4.40 23.53 21.88
C VAL A 455 4.09 24.66 20.91
N ASN A 456 2.84 24.70 20.43
CA ASN A 456 2.22 25.90 19.86
C ASN A 456 1.14 26.41 20.81
N THR A 457 1.03 27.74 20.89
CA THR A 457 -0.05 28.42 21.59
C THR A 457 -1.07 28.94 20.59
N PHE A 458 -2.33 28.99 21.02
CA PHE A 458 -3.49 29.43 20.26
C PHE A 458 -4.31 30.39 21.12
N GLU A 459 -5.22 31.14 20.51
CA GLU A 459 -6.07 32.13 21.20
C GLU A 459 -6.78 31.56 22.44
N ARG A 460 -7.16 30.28 22.40
CA ARG A 460 -7.94 29.60 23.45
C ARG A 460 -7.30 28.29 23.91
N GLY A 461 -5.97 28.22 23.94
CA GLY A 461 -5.26 27.06 24.50
C GLY A 461 -3.87 26.83 23.92
N ARG A 462 -3.37 25.61 24.06
CA ARG A 462 -2.09 25.16 23.52
C ARG A 462 -2.16 23.70 23.07
N ILE A 463 -1.23 23.32 22.20
CA ILE A 463 -0.98 21.93 21.87
C ILE A 463 0.48 21.66 22.20
N THR A 464 0.72 20.66 23.04
CA THR A 464 2.06 20.17 23.38
C THR A 464 2.27 18.81 22.75
N TRP A 465 3.46 18.56 22.19
CA TRP A 465 3.84 17.26 21.65
C TRP A 465 5.09 16.73 22.35
N THR A 466 5.11 15.43 22.65
CA THR A 466 6.32 14.69 23.05
C THR A 466 6.39 13.37 22.29
N ALA A 467 7.59 12.81 22.15
CA ALA A 467 7.77 11.50 21.51
C ALA A 467 7.06 10.36 22.24
N LYS A 468 6.92 10.48 23.58
CA LYS A 468 6.29 9.46 24.43
C LYS A 468 4.76 9.51 24.36
N ASP A 469 4.19 10.71 24.42
CA ASP A 469 2.75 10.87 24.64
C ASP A 469 1.99 11.38 23.40
N GLY A 470 2.71 11.71 22.31
CA GLY A 470 2.12 12.37 21.16
C GLY A 470 1.61 13.77 21.48
N SER A 471 0.65 14.25 20.68
CA SER A 471 0.07 15.58 20.81
C SER A 471 -1.05 15.62 21.86
N LYS A 472 -0.94 16.52 22.83
CA LYS A 472 -1.92 16.80 23.88
C LYS A 472 -2.47 18.21 23.71
N VAL A 473 -3.79 18.31 23.62
CA VAL A 473 -4.53 19.59 23.54
C VAL A 473 -4.91 20.03 24.96
N THR A 474 -4.59 21.26 25.33
CA THR A 474 -4.97 21.85 26.63
C THR A 474 -5.60 23.22 26.39
N ARG A 475 -6.72 23.50 27.06
CA ARG A 475 -7.44 24.77 26.97
C ARG A 475 -7.00 25.71 28.09
#